data_AF-A0A498P1N8-F1
#
_entry.id   AF-A0A498P1N8-F1
#
_cell.length_a   1.000
_cell.length_b   1.000
_cell.length_c   1.000
_cell.angle_alpha   90.00
_cell.angle_beta   90.00
_cell.angle_gamma   90.00
#
_symmetry.space_group_name_H-M   'P 1'
#
loop_
_entity.id
_entity.type
_entity.pdbx_description
1 polymer ?
#
loop_
_entity_poly.entity_id
_entity_poly.type
_entity_poly.pdbx_seq_one_letter_code
_entity_poly.pdbx_strand_id
1 'polypeptide(L)'
;MVLFHLRSFSQLHGMMRVILEPLIGDVPIVGAVTMFFIQRPVIVHEVPGQELEVEVFDKDPDHDDFLGRTKLDLGIVKKSKIVDEWFTLVDTSTGRVHLKLEWLTLEANTERLEEVLKRNESVVSKTAKPPSAAILAVYLDKAEALPLKKGNKDPNPIVQVSVEDVTRDSRICWNTVNPQWEDAFTFFIKDPSKQDISIQTLSALSTGVNGAQM
;
A
#
# COMPACT_ATOMS: atom_id res chain seq x y z
N MET A 1 -7.86 -12.33 -28.58
CA MET A 1 -6.61 -12.81 -29.20
C MET A 1 -5.47 -12.37 -28.28
N VAL A 2 -4.80 -13.36 -27.65
CA VAL A 2 -3.68 -13.35 -26.68
C VAL A 2 -3.82 -12.41 -25.47
N LEU A 3 -4.45 -12.82 -24.35
CA LEU A 3 -3.97 -13.69 -23.24
C LEU A 3 -2.85 -13.06 -22.40
N PHE A 4 -3.15 -12.72 -21.13
CA PHE A 4 -2.37 -13.29 -20.03
C PHE A 4 -3.29 -13.82 -18.93
N HIS A 5 -2.93 -15.02 -18.54
CA HIS A 5 -3.54 -15.92 -17.58
C HIS A 5 -2.75 -15.73 -16.28
N LEU A 6 -3.35 -15.19 -15.22
CA LEU A 6 -2.75 -15.28 -13.90
C LEU A 6 -3.39 -16.47 -13.20
N ARG A 7 -2.71 -17.62 -13.37
CA ARG A 7 -2.69 -18.64 -12.32
C ARG A 7 -2.30 -17.95 -11.02
N SER A 8 -2.86 -18.47 -9.94
CA SER A 8 -2.59 -18.13 -8.55
C SER A 8 -1.12 -17.76 -8.27
N PHE A 9 -0.91 -17.02 -7.18
CA PHE A 9 0.35 -16.53 -6.61
C PHE A 9 0.77 -15.11 -7.01
N SER A 10 0.08 -14.11 -6.43
CA SER A 10 0.58 -12.74 -6.31
C SER A 10 1.07 -12.52 -4.87
N GLN A 11 2.28 -11.95 -4.69
CA GLN A 11 2.76 -11.45 -3.39
C GLN A 11 3.08 -9.95 -3.47
N LEU A 12 2.98 -9.29 -2.32
CA LEU A 12 3.19 -7.86 -2.12
C LEU A 12 4.67 -7.62 -1.74
N HIS A 13 5.45 -6.96 -2.60
CA HIS A 13 6.87 -6.68 -2.34
C HIS A 13 7.11 -5.21 -2.01
N GLY A 14 7.51 -4.90 -0.79
CA GLY A 14 7.99 -3.59 -0.38
C GLY A 14 8.56 -3.62 1.04
N MET A 15 9.37 -2.63 1.40
CA MET A 15 9.90 -2.50 2.75
C MET A 15 8.76 -2.12 3.69
N MET A 16 8.36 -3.01 4.61
CA MET A 16 7.27 -2.74 5.55
C MET A 16 7.86 -2.05 6.80
N ARG A 17 7.59 -0.75 6.97
CA ARG A 17 7.91 -0.06 8.23
C ARG A 17 6.90 -0.50 9.27
N VAL A 18 7.41 -0.99 10.38
CA VAL A 18 6.64 -1.25 11.59
C VAL A 18 6.94 -0.11 12.55
N ILE A 19 5.98 0.79 12.75
CA ILE A 19 6.09 1.86 13.77
C ILE A 19 5.33 1.39 15.01
N LEU A 20 6.04 1.40 16.15
CA LEU A 20 5.45 1.21 17.46
C LEU A 20 5.18 2.59 18.06
N GLU A 21 3.91 2.95 18.22
CA GLU A 21 3.52 4.19 18.91
C GLU A 21 3.07 3.87 20.34
N PRO A 22 3.50 4.64 21.35
CA PRO A 22 3.02 4.48 22.71
C PRO A 22 1.53 4.84 22.78
N LEU A 23 0.69 3.87 23.18
CA LEU A 23 -0.77 4.05 23.27
C LEU A 23 -1.22 4.77 24.56
N ILE A 24 -0.33 4.92 25.55
CA ILE A 24 -0.59 5.59 26.84
C ILE A 24 0.70 6.29 27.28
N GLY A 25 0.57 7.46 27.92
CA GLY A 25 1.71 8.27 28.42
C GLY A 25 2.42 7.73 29.67
N ASP A 26 1.99 6.58 30.22
CA ASP A 26 2.61 5.93 31.38
C ASP A 26 2.70 4.40 31.20
N VAL A 27 3.83 3.85 31.64
CA VAL A 27 4.31 2.45 31.55
C VAL A 27 3.37 1.48 32.33
N PRO A 28 3.10 0.22 31.89
CA PRO A 28 3.81 -0.55 30.87
C PRO A 28 3.23 -0.42 29.46
N ILE A 29 4.15 -0.14 28.55
CA ILE A 29 3.96 0.17 27.13
C ILE A 29 3.48 -1.09 26.40
N VAL A 30 2.21 -1.12 26.02
CA VAL A 30 1.75 -1.95 24.91
C VAL A 30 1.52 -1.00 23.74
N GLY A 31 2.45 -1.02 22.79
CA GLY A 31 2.40 -0.17 21.61
C GLY A 31 1.35 -0.64 20.60
N ALA A 32 0.87 0.29 19.77
CA ALA A 32 0.17 -0.06 18.54
C ALA A 32 1.21 -0.42 17.48
N VAL A 33 1.03 -1.58 16.85
CA VAL A 33 1.83 -2.00 15.69
C VAL A 33 1.17 -1.44 14.43
N THR A 34 1.73 -0.36 13.87
CA THR A 34 1.29 0.14 12.56
C THR A 34 2.26 -0.34 11.49
N MET A 35 1.78 -1.22 10.61
CA MET A 35 2.54 -1.75 9.49
C MET A 35 2.18 -1.01 8.21
N PHE A 36 3.16 -0.45 7.49
CA PHE A 36 2.94 0.13 6.17
C PHE A 36 4.12 -0.10 5.24
N PHE A 37 3.86 -0.26 3.94
CA PHE A 37 4.92 -0.34 2.94
C PHE A 37 5.52 1.06 2.71
N ILE A 38 6.83 1.20 2.91
CA ILE A 38 7.63 2.42 2.68
C ILE A 38 7.66 2.78 1.19
N GLN A 39 7.55 1.78 0.31
CA GLN A 39 7.52 1.96 -1.15
C GLN A 39 6.29 1.26 -1.73
N ARG A 40 5.83 1.73 -2.92
CA ARG A 40 4.69 1.11 -3.62
C ARG A 40 4.98 -0.39 -3.77
N PRO A 41 4.12 -1.27 -3.24
CA PRO A 41 4.41 -2.67 -3.34
C PRO A 41 4.26 -3.13 -4.78
N VAL A 42 5.29 -3.82 -5.29
CA VAL A 42 5.27 -4.39 -6.64
C VAL A 42 4.73 -5.81 -6.54
N ILE A 43 3.83 -6.18 -7.45
CA ILE A 43 3.40 -7.57 -7.62
C ILE A 43 4.49 -8.27 -8.42
N VAL A 44 5.32 -9.07 -7.76
CA VAL A 44 6.44 -9.80 -8.39
C VAL A 44 6.17 -11.30 -8.37
N HIS A 45 6.73 -12.02 -9.34
CA HIS A 45 6.86 -13.48 -9.31
C HIS A 45 7.75 -13.93 -8.15
N GLU A 46 7.54 -15.15 -7.63
CA GLU A 46 8.22 -15.71 -6.46
C GLU A 46 9.76 -15.54 -6.54
N VAL A 47 10.31 -14.68 -5.68
CA VAL A 47 11.75 -14.61 -5.44
C VAL A 47 12.04 -15.33 -4.12
N PRO A 48 12.82 -16.42 -4.10
CA PRO A 48 13.29 -17.03 -2.87
C PRO A 48 14.06 -16.01 -2.01
N GLY A 49 13.82 -16.00 -0.70
CA GLY A 49 14.60 -15.19 0.26
C GLY A 49 14.04 -13.81 0.60
N GLN A 50 12.72 -13.59 0.49
CA GLN A 50 12.12 -12.34 0.98
C GLN A 50 12.03 -12.36 2.51
N GLU A 51 12.56 -11.32 3.15
CA GLU A 51 12.61 -11.18 4.62
C GLU A 51 11.80 -9.96 5.09
N LEU A 52 11.19 -10.10 6.27
CA LEU A 52 10.69 -8.99 7.07
C LEU A 52 11.80 -8.57 8.04
N GLU A 53 12.28 -7.34 7.90
CA GLU A 53 13.20 -6.71 8.84
C GLU A 53 12.40 -5.84 9.82
N VAL A 54 12.63 -6.04 11.12
CA VAL A 54 12.02 -5.28 12.20
C VAL A 54 13.13 -4.63 13.00
N GLU A 55 13.07 -3.31 13.13
CA GLU A 55 13.97 -2.52 13.97
C GLU A 55 13.13 -1.85 15.06
N VAL A 56 13.63 -1.87 16.29
CA VAL A 56 12.97 -1.28 17.45
C VAL A 56 13.81 -0.09 17.89
N PHE A 57 13.14 1.04 18.14
CA PHE A 57 13.75 2.27 18.62
C PHE A 57 12.99 2.78 19.85
N ASP A 58 13.71 3.43 20.77
CA ASP A 58 13.10 4.30 21.78
C ASP A 58 12.80 5.65 21.15
N LYS A 59 11.66 6.25 21.51
CA LYS A 59 11.23 7.51 20.90
C LYS A 59 11.52 8.67 21.83
N ASP A 60 12.49 9.50 21.46
CA ASP A 60 12.97 10.61 22.27
C ASP A 60 12.81 11.97 21.55
N PRO A 61 12.79 13.09 22.30
CA PRO A 61 12.60 14.42 21.71
C PRO A 61 13.72 14.89 20.77
N ASP A 62 14.91 14.29 20.86
CA ASP A 62 16.10 14.66 20.08
C ASP A 62 16.48 13.60 19.03
N HIS A 63 16.74 12.36 19.45
CA HIS A 63 17.15 11.27 18.59
C HIS A 63 16.66 9.92 19.11
N ASP A 64 15.99 9.16 18.25
CA ASP A 64 15.47 7.83 18.58
C ASP A 64 16.61 6.81 18.76
N ASP A 65 16.77 6.26 19.96
CA ASP A 65 17.81 5.29 20.28
C ASP A 65 17.49 3.88 19.77
N PHE A 66 18.42 3.22 19.10
CA PHE A 66 18.23 1.86 18.58
C PHE A 66 18.24 0.81 19.70
N LEU A 67 17.18 0.00 19.77
CA LEU A 67 16.95 -1.01 20.81
C LEU A 67 17.15 -2.47 20.33
N GLY A 68 17.50 -2.67 19.07
CA GLY A 68 17.74 -3.98 18.47
C GLY A 68 16.88 -4.25 17.25
N ARG A 69 17.19 -5.35 16.55
CA ARG A 69 16.49 -5.73 15.32
C ARG A 69 16.25 -7.22 15.22
N THR A 70 15.39 -7.65 14.31
CA THR A 70 15.24 -9.07 13.95
C THR A 70 14.84 -9.21 12.48
N LYS A 71 15.15 -10.36 11.89
CA LYS A 71 14.80 -10.70 10.50
C LYS A 71 14.03 -12.00 10.47
N LEU A 72 12.97 -12.02 9.69
CA LEU A 72 12.11 -13.19 9.52
C LEU A 72 11.95 -13.53 8.04
N ASP A 73 12.24 -14.78 7.68
CA ASP A 73 11.90 -15.32 6.36
C ASP A 73 10.38 -15.40 6.19
N LEU A 74 9.84 -14.64 5.23
CA LEU A 74 8.41 -14.64 4.91
C LEU A 74 7.92 -15.99 4.36
N GLY A 75 8.84 -16.85 3.91
CA GLY A 75 8.56 -18.24 3.55
C GLY A 75 7.98 -19.05 4.71
N ILE A 76 8.35 -18.73 5.96
CA ILE A 76 7.78 -19.36 7.16
C ILE A 76 6.30 -18.94 7.31
N VAL A 77 6.01 -17.64 7.22
CA VAL A 77 4.64 -17.10 7.33
C VAL A 77 3.76 -17.67 6.22
N LYS A 78 4.27 -17.76 4.99
CA LYS A 78 3.55 -18.36 3.85
C LYS A 78 3.17 -19.82 4.10
N LYS A 79 4.09 -20.61 4.65
CA LYS A 79 3.89 -22.04 4.95
C LYS A 79 2.92 -22.23 6.12
N SER A 80 3.11 -21.50 7.21
CA SER A 80 2.32 -21.64 8.44
C SER A 80 0.96 -20.94 8.38
N LYS A 81 0.73 -20.08 7.39
CA LYS A 81 -0.44 -19.19 7.22
C LYS A 81 -0.59 -18.13 8.30
N ILE A 82 -0.39 -18.49 9.56
CA ILE A 82 -0.38 -17.60 10.72
C ILE A 82 0.87 -17.93 11.54
N VAL A 83 1.54 -16.88 12.02
CA VAL A 83 2.65 -16.95 12.99
C VAL A 83 2.28 -16.02 14.14
N ASP A 84 2.47 -16.48 15.39
CA ASP A 84 2.14 -15.73 16.60
C ASP A 84 3.18 -16.09 17.68
N GLU A 85 4.36 -15.46 17.60
CA GLU A 85 5.55 -15.90 18.32
C GLU A 85 6.43 -14.74 18.82
N TRP A 86 7.28 -15.04 19.82
CA TRP A 86 8.31 -14.14 20.32
C TRP A 86 9.62 -14.32 19.54
N PHE A 87 10.12 -13.23 18.97
CA PHE A 87 11.39 -13.17 18.24
C PHE A 87 12.44 -12.44 19.07
N THR A 88 13.59 -13.07 19.28
CA THR A 88 14.72 -12.45 19.98
C THR A 88 15.34 -11.36 19.12
N LEU A 89 15.58 -10.20 19.72
CA LEU A 89 16.28 -9.11 19.06
C LEU A 89 17.79 -9.39 19.04
N VAL A 90 18.43 -9.06 17.93
CA VAL A 90 19.89 -9.04 17.76
C VAL A 90 20.40 -7.61 17.87
N ASP A 91 21.72 -7.48 18.04
CA ASP A 91 22.42 -6.20 18.24
C ASP A 91 21.96 -5.43 19.49
N THR A 92 21.48 -6.17 20.50
CA THR A 92 21.15 -5.68 21.85
C THR A 92 21.51 -6.76 22.89
N SER A 93 21.70 -6.38 24.16
CA SER A 93 22.06 -7.32 25.24
C SER A 93 20.88 -8.18 25.71
N THR A 94 19.65 -7.67 25.57
CA THR A 94 18.40 -8.35 25.93
C THR A 94 17.26 -7.80 25.07
N GLY A 95 16.16 -8.55 24.97
CA GLY A 95 14.94 -8.05 24.32
C GLY A 95 14.32 -9.07 23.36
N ARG A 96 13.00 -9.05 23.31
CA ARG A 96 12.21 -9.84 22.37
C ARG A 96 11.03 -9.01 21.88
N VAL A 97 10.64 -9.21 20.63
CA VAL A 97 9.43 -8.63 20.05
C VAL A 97 8.43 -9.75 19.76
N HIS A 98 7.18 -9.58 20.16
CA HIS A 98 6.12 -10.51 19.82
C HIS A 98 5.49 -10.08 18.50
N LEU A 99 5.48 -10.97 17.50
CA LEU A 99 4.90 -10.67 16.19
C LEU A 99 3.79 -11.67 15.89
N LYS A 100 2.62 -11.13 15.55
CA LYS A 100 1.52 -11.87 14.96
C LYS A 100 1.42 -11.51 13.47
N LEU A 101 1.72 -12.48 12.61
CA LEU A 101 1.78 -12.31 11.17
C LEU A 101 0.81 -13.27 10.50
N GLU A 102 0.18 -12.80 9.43
CA GLU A 102 -0.76 -13.58 8.65
C GLU A 102 -0.45 -13.50 7.16
N TRP A 103 -0.42 -14.65 6.51
CA TRP A 103 -0.28 -14.77 5.07
C TRP A 103 -1.66 -14.80 4.40
N LEU A 104 -2.10 -13.64 3.90
CA LEU A 104 -3.34 -13.53 3.14
C LEU A 104 -3.16 -14.02 1.69
N THR A 105 -4.21 -14.64 1.16
CA THR A 105 -4.25 -15.11 -0.23
C THR A 105 -5.36 -14.37 -0.96
N LEU A 106 -5.11 -13.97 -2.21
CA LEU A 106 -6.14 -13.36 -3.05
C LEU A 106 -7.17 -14.42 -3.46
N GLU A 107 -8.44 -14.11 -3.24
CA GLU A 107 -9.56 -14.93 -3.68
C GLU A 107 -10.25 -14.26 -4.87
N ALA A 108 -10.71 -15.05 -5.84
CA ALA A 108 -11.32 -14.56 -7.07
C ALA A 108 -12.83 -14.33 -6.95
N ASN A 109 -13.44 -14.73 -5.81
CA ASN A 109 -14.85 -14.58 -5.53
C ASN A 109 -15.05 -13.92 -4.15
N THR A 110 -16.29 -13.59 -3.83
CA THR A 110 -16.65 -12.87 -2.59
C THR A 110 -17.25 -13.78 -1.52
N GLU A 111 -17.13 -15.10 -1.64
CA GLU A 111 -17.81 -16.06 -0.74
C GLU A 111 -17.41 -15.88 0.72
N ARG A 112 -16.14 -15.51 0.96
CA ARG A 112 -15.58 -15.30 2.30
C ARG A 112 -15.58 -13.84 2.73
N LEU A 113 -16.14 -12.92 1.95
CA LEU A 113 -16.08 -11.49 2.24
C LEU A 113 -16.72 -11.16 3.59
N GLU A 114 -17.90 -11.71 3.91
CA GLU A 114 -18.56 -11.48 5.19
C GLU A 114 -17.73 -12.01 6.38
N GLU A 115 -17.10 -13.18 6.22
CA GLU A 115 -16.20 -13.76 7.22
C GLU A 115 -15.00 -12.83 7.48
N VAL A 116 -14.39 -12.31 6.41
CA VAL A 116 -13.25 -11.38 6.48
C VAL A 116 -13.65 -10.05 7.11
N LEU A 117 -14.80 -9.47 6.74
CA LEU A 117 -15.29 -8.22 7.31
C LEU A 117 -15.53 -8.36 8.82
N LYS A 118 -16.25 -9.41 9.24
CA LYS A 118 -16.50 -9.71 10.66
C LYS A 118 -15.20 -9.94 11.43
N ARG A 119 -14.22 -10.60 10.81
CA ARG A 119 -12.90 -10.76 11.41
C ARG A 119 -12.17 -9.42 11.56
N ASN A 120 -12.22 -8.57 10.55
CA ASN A 120 -11.57 -7.25 10.57
C ASN A 120 -12.13 -6.35 11.68
N GLU A 121 -13.43 -6.41 11.98
CA GLU A 121 -14.03 -5.70 13.12
C GLU A 121 -13.39 -6.08 14.46
N SER A 122 -13.02 -7.35 14.67
CA SER A 122 -12.34 -7.78 15.90
C SER A 122 -10.94 -7.17 16.04
N VAL A 123 -10.29 -6.83 14.92
CA VAL A 123 -8.98 -6.17 14.88
C VAL A 123 -9.13 -4.67 15.14
N VAL A 124 -10.18 -4.02 14.60
CA VAL A 124 -10.52 -2.60 14.84
C VAL A 124 -10.63 -2.29 16.32
N SER A 125 -11.12 -3.22 17.14
CA SER A 125 -11.18 -3.02 18.60
C SER A 125 -9.81 -2.74 19.25
N LYS A 126 -8.72 -3.02 18.52
CA LYS A 126 -7.32 -2.86 18.95
C LYS A 126 -6.55 -1.80 18.17
N THR A 127 -7.06 -1.32 17.02
CA THR A 127 -6.36 -0.39 16.12
C THR A 127 -7.29 0.74 15.65
N ALA A 128 -6.77 1.96 15.48
CA ALA A 128 -7.57 3.12 15.07
C ALA A 128 -8.19 3.02 13.66
N LYS A 129 -7.74 2.07 12.82
CA LYS A 129 -8.26 1.82 11.46
C LYS A 129 -8.46 0.32 11.20
N PRO A 130 -9.52 -0.08 10.47
CA PRO A 130 -9.73 -1.48 10.07
C PRO A 130 -8.68 -1.98 9.07
N PRO A 131 -8.35 -3.28 9.11
CA PRO A 131 -7.66 -3.92 8.00
C PRO A 131 -8.47 -3.89 6.72
N SER A 132 -7.79 -4.09 5.59
CA SER A 132 -8.43 -4.19 4.27
C SER A 132 -8.96 -5.61 4.03
N ALA A 133 -10.15 -5.70 3.43
CA ALA A 133 -10.76 -6.97 3.03
C ALA A 133 -10.49 -7.32 1.56
N ALA A 134 -10.17 -6.33 0.72
CA ALA A 134 -9.93 -6.54 -0.70
C ALA A 134 -8.82 -5.62 -1.25
N ILE A 135 -8.34 -5.94 -2.45
CA ILE A 135 -7.42 -5.12 -3.24
C ILE A 135 -8.11 -4.79 -4.56
N LEU A 136 -8.11 -3.51 -4.93
CA LEU A 136 -8.60 -3.03 -6.21
C LEU A 136 -7.41 -2.65 -7.09
N ALA A 137 -7.25 -3.38 -8.21
CA ALA A 137 -6.27 -3.08 -9.24
C ALA A 137 -6.96 -2.40 -10.43
N VAL A 138 -6.51 -1.20 -10.80
CA VAL A 138 -7.06 -0.42 -11.91
C VAL A 138 -5.99 -0.25 -12.97
N TYR A 139 -6.23 -0.78 -14.17
CA TYR A 139 -5.38 -0.53 -15.32
C TYR A 139 -5.96 0.62 -16.15
N LEU A 140 -5.26 1.75 -16.16
CA LEU A 140 -5.60 2.92 -16.94
C LEU A 140 -4.86 2.86 -18.29
N ASP A 141 -5.57 2.44 -19.32
CA ASP A 141 -5.03 2.33 -20.68
C ASP A 141 -4.93 3.72 -21.34
N LYS A 142 -6.05 4.24 -21.86
CA LYS A 142 -6.09 5.46 -22.68
C LYS A 142 -7.45 6.14 -22.66
N ALA A 143 -7.50 7.37 -23.16
CA ALA A 143 -8.73 8.09 -23.48
C ALA A 143 -8.68 8.65 -24.91
N GLU A 144 -9.83 9.02 -25.45
CA GLU A 144 -9.97 9.53 -26.81
C GLU A 144 -10.94 10.72 -26.83
N ALA A 145 -10.70 11.66 -27.74
CA ALA A 145 -11.54 12.82 -28.02
C ALA A 145 -11.88 13.67 -26.77
N LEU A 146 -10.89 13.89 -25.90
CA LEU A 146 -11.06 14.75 -24.73
C LEU A 146 -11.38 16.20 -25.10
N PRO A 147 -12.15 16.92 -24.25
CA PRO A 147 -12.49 18.32 -24.50
C PRO A 147 -11.25 19.22 -24.62
N LEU A 148 -11.28 20.14 -25.59
CA LEU A 148 -10.26 21.16 -25.74
C LEU A 148 -10.29 22.18 -24.60
N LYS A 149 -9.13 22.76 -24.30
CA LYS A 149 -9.03 23.94 -23.44
C LYS A 149 -9.65 25.15 -24.10
N LYS A 150 -9.95 26.17 -23.29
CA LYS A 150 -10.32 27.51 -23.76
C LYS A 150 -9.32 28.00 -24.81
N GLY A 151 -9.83 28.43 -25.96
CA GLY A 151 -9.02 28.85 -27.11
C GLY A 151 -8.67 27.71 -28.09
N ASN A 152 -9.42 26.60 -28.08
CA ASN A 152 -9.24 25.45 -28.99
C ASN A 152 -7.84 24.85 -28.95
N LYS A 153 -7.23 24.81 -27.76
CA LYS A 153 -5.91 24.20 -27.55
C LYS A 153 -6.05 22.82 -26.93
N ASP A 154 -5.13 21.93 -27.28
CA ASP A 154 -5.11 20.59 -26.69
C ASP A 154 -4.87 20.64 -25.17
N PRO A 155 -5.53 19.76 -24.40
CA PRO A 155 -5.35 19.67 -22.97
C PRO A 155 -4.00 19.02 -22.61
N ASN A 156 -3.68 19.01 -21.31
CA ASN A 156 -2.60 18.19 -20.75
C ASN A 156 -3.21 17.16 -19.79
N PRO A 157 -3.80 16.07 -20.29
CA PRO A 157 -4.59 15.16 -19.47
C PRO A 157 -3.80 14.53 -18.33
N ILE A 158 -4.41 14.52 -17.15
CA ILE A 158 -4.01 13.77 -15.97
C ILE A 158 -5.25 13.08 -15.41
N VAL A 159 -5.13 11.83 -15.00
CA VAL A 159 -6.21 11.09 -14.36
C VAL A 159 -5.91 10.97 -12.88
N GLN A 160 -6.87 11.39 -12.07
CA GLN A 160 -6.87 11.12 -10.63
C GLN A 160 -7.81 9.96 -10.36
N VAL A 161 -7.27 8.92 -9.73
CA VAL A 161 -8.03 7.76 -9.26
C VAL A 161 -8.07 7.82 -7.74
N SER A 162 -9.27 7.83 -7.17
CA SER A 162 -9.47 8.01 -5.73
C SER A 162 -10.37 6.92 -5.16
N VAL A 163 -10.02 6.45 -3.95
CA VAL A 163 -10.86 5.62 -3.09
C VAL A 163 -10.78 6.23 -1.69
N GLU A 164 -11.91 6.71 -1.17
CA GLU A 164 -11.98 7.47 0.10
C GLU A 164 -10.94 8.62 0.16
N ASP A 165 -10.03 8.57 1.13
CA ASP A 165 -8.97 9.55 1.39
C ASP A 165 -7.69 9.31 0.57
N VAL A 166 -7.62 8.22 -0.20
CA VAL A 166 -6.46 7.85 -1.00
C VAL A 166 -6.68 8.27 -2.44
N THR A 167 -5.92 9.26 -2.90
CA THR A 167 -5.89 9.70 -4.31
C THR A 167 -4.54 9.37 -4.94
N ARG A 168 -4.56 8.88 -6.18
CA ARG A 168 -3.37 8.58 -6.99
C ARG A 168 -3.52 9.26 -8.35
N ASP A 169 -2.46 9.91 -8.76
CA ASP A 169 -2.40 10.61 -10.04
C ASP A 169 -1.62 9.78 -11.06
N SER A 170 -2.10 9.79 -12.31
CA SER A 170 -1.34 9.32 -13.46
C SER A 170 -0.20 10.27 -13.81
N ARG A 171 0.67 9.84 -14.73
CA ARG A 171 1.52 10.77 -15.47
C ARG A 171 0.68 11.77 -16.27
N ILE A 172 1.25 12.93 -16.56
CA ILE A 172 0.67 13.91 -17.47
C ILE A 172 0.95 13.49 -18.91
N CYS A 173 -0.09 13.44 -19.74
CA CYS A 173 0.05 13.42 -21.19
C CYS A 173 0.01 14.86 -21.72
N TRP A 174 1.01 15.27 -22.48
CA TRP A 174 1.13 16.67 -22.92
C TRP A 174 0.45 16.90 -24.28
N ASN A 175 -0.27 18.02 -24.40
CA ASN A 175 -0.84 18.55 -25.64
C ASN A 175 -1.52 17.46 -26.50
N THR A 176 -2.52 16.77 -25.93
CA THR A 176 -3.26 15.75 -26.66
C THR A 176 -4.68 15.60 -26.15
N VAL A 177 -5.61 15.33 -27.06
CA VAL A 177 -6.98 14.89 -26.75
C VAL A 177 -7.12 13.37 -26.70
N ASN A 178 -6.08 12.63 -27.08
CA ASN A 178 -6.05 11.17 -27.14
C ASN A 178 -4.88 10.60 -26.30
N PRO A 179 -4.89 10.79 -24.97
CA PRO A 179 -3.78 10.38 -24.10
C PRO A 179 -3.70 8.84 -23.94
N GLN A 180 -2.49 8.34 -23.77
CA GLN A 180 -2.19 6.94 -23.43
C GLN A 180 -1.33 6.92 -22.16
N TRP A 181 -1.85 6.31 -21.10
CA TRP A 181 -1.18 6.20 -19.81
C TRP A 181 -0.57 4.83 -19.59
N GLU A 182 -1.29 3.76 -19.96
CA GLU A 182 -0.83 2.37 -19.80
C GLU A 182 -0.25 2.11 -18.39
N ASP A 183 -0.93 2.66 -17.37
CA ASP A 183 -0.46 2.69 -16.00
C ASP A 183 -1.40 1.91 -15.08
N ALA A 184 -0.86 1.36 -13.99
CA ALA A 184 -1.61 0.53 -13.05
C ALA A 184 -1.62 1.15 -11.65
N PHE A 185 -2.82 1.23 -11.07
CA PHE A 185 -3.04 1.69 -9.71
C PHE A 185 -3.51 0.54 -8.83
N THR A 186 -3.11 0.56 -7.56
CA THR A 186 -3.54 -0.43 -6.58
C THR A 186 -4.04 0.28 -5.33
N PHE A 187 -5.22 -0.10 -4.88
CA PHE A 187 -5.87 0.41 -3.68
C PHE A 187 -6.22 -0.73 -2.73
N PHE A 188 -6.07 -0.46 -1.45
CA PHE A 188 -6.52 -1.35 -0.39
C PHE A 188 -7.93 -0.94 0.03
N ILE A 189 -8.86 -1.90 0.02
CA ILE A 189 -10.29 -1.67 0.23
C ILE A 189 -10.70 -2.32 1.55
N LYS A 190 -11.24 -1.54 2.48
CA LYS A 190 -11.74 -2.01 3.78
C LYS A 190 -13.03 -2.78 3.62
N ASP A 191 -13.98 -2.23 2.87
CA ASP A 191 -15.26 -2.85 2.56
C ASP A 191 -15.68 -2.54 1.11
N PRO A 192 -15.55 -3.50 0.18
CA PRO A 192 -15.89 -3.28 -1.23
C PRO A 192 -17.39 -3.06 -1.47
N SER A 193 -18.26 -3.29 -0.48
CA SER A 193 -19.69 -3.00 -0.58
C SER A 193 -20.06 -1.55 -0.21
N LYS A 194 -19.14 -0.81 0.43
CA LYS A 194 -19.37 0.55 0.94
C LYS A 194 -18.49 1.62 0.31
N GLN A 195 -17.40 1.23 -0.34
CA GLN A 195 -16.42 2.16 -0.87
C GLN A 195 -16.56 2.31 -2.38
N ASP A 196 -16.65 3.55 -2.82
CA ASP A 196 -16.70 3.92 -4.23
C ASP A 196 -15.32 4.31 -4.76
N ILE A 197 -15.10 4.01 -6.05
CA ILE A 197 -13.99 4.53 -6.82
C ILE A 197 -14.43 5.79 -7.58
N SER A 198 -13.62 6.85 -7.51
CA SER A 198 -13.77 8.05 -8.31
C SER A 198 -12.62 8.13 -9.31
N ILE A 199 -12.94 8.34 -10.59
CA ILE A 199 -11.95 8.56 -11.66
C ILE A 199 -12.26 9.90 -12.31
N GLN A 200 -11.32 10.83 -12.22
CA GLN A 200 -11.48 12.18 -12.77
C GLN A 200 -10.36 12.48 -13.75
N THR A 201 -10.72 12.97 -14.94
CA THR A 201 -9.74 13.50 -15.90
C THR A 201 -9.67 15.01 -15.75
N LEU A 202 -8.49 15.51 -15.43
CA LEU A 202 -8.19 16.94 -15.33
C LEU A 202 -7.20 17.33 -16.42
N SER A 203 -7.02 18.63 -16.62
CA SER A 203 -5.91 19.14 -17.41
C SER A 203 -4.91 19.85 -16.50
N ALA A 204 -3.66 19.41 -16.53
CA ALA A 204 -2.57 20.11 -15.86
C ALA A 204 -2.33 21.51 -16.45
N LEU A 205 -1.99 22.47 -15.59
CA LEU A 205 -1.52 23.78 -16.02
C LEU A 205 -0.17 23.61 -16.73
N SER A 206 -0.01 24.26 -17.88
CA SER A 206 1.32 24.40 -18.48
C SER A 206 2.12 25.34 -17.59
N THR A 207 3.08 24.82 -16.82
CA THR A 207 4.09 25.67 -16.19
C THR A 207 4.83 26.37 -17.32
N GLY A 208 4.70 27.69 -17.40
CA GLY A 208 5.47 28.49 -18.33
C GLY A 208 6.94 28.27 -18.06
N VAL A 209 7.63 27.59 -18.97
CA VAL A 209 9.08 27.68 -19.07
C VAL A 209 9.33 29.09 -19.61
N ASN A 210 9.38 30.07 -18.72
CA ASN A 210 9.90 31.39 -19.08
C ASN A 210 11.37 31.20 -19.43
N GLY A 211 11.71 31.57 -20.66
CA GLY A 211 13.01 31.35 -21.26
C GLY A 211 14.16 31.88 -20.42
N ALA A 212 15.13 31.01 -20.16
CA ALA A 212 16.51 31.43 -19.98
C ALA A 212 17.22 31.23 -21.32
N GLN A 213 17.19 32.26 -22.16
CA GLN A 213 18.14 32.49 -23.25
C GLN A 213 18.36 34.00 -23.42
N MET A 214 19.40 34.50 -22.76
CA MET A 214 20.51 35.32 -23.29
C MET A 214 21.20 36.04 -22.13
#